data_AF-A0A6L8WDD4-F1
#
_entry.id   AF-A0A6L8WDD4-F1
#
_cell.length_a   1.000
_cell.length_b   1.000
_cell.length_c   1.000
_cell.angle_alpha   90.00
_cell.angle_beta   90.00
_cell.angle_gamma   90.00
#
_symmetry.space_group_name_H-M   'P 1'
#
loop_
_entity.id
_entity.type
_entity.pdbx_description
1 polymer ?
#
loop_
_entity_poly.entity_id
_entity_poly.type
_entity_poly.pdbx_seq_one_letter_code
_entity_poly.pdbx_strand_id
1 'polypeptide(L)'
;MADENEDGIPAPPDLTSLFQKQTQQINEACQKASQAFAVIKTRDSDVASLTRSLNSEVNKVFMMAKAAKTPQLAMASIPPVLAIANTTFAKVPVTDQKAVSEIQQAFAPFDD
;
A
#
# COMPACT_ATOMS: atom_id res chain seq x y z
N MET A 1 -73.52 -23.35 -8.02
CA MET A 1 -72.66 -24.40 -7.41
C MET A 1 -71.30 -24.16 -8.05
N ALA A 2 -70.43 -23.36 -7.43
CA ALA A 2 -69.45 -23.78 -6.41
C ALA A 2 -68.54 -24.89 -7.01
N ASP A 3 -67.22 -24.81 -7.03
CA ASP A 3 -66.26 -23.92 -6.37
C ASP A 3 -64.88 -24.10 -7.04
N GLU A 4 -64.05 -23.06 -6.91
CA GLU A 4 -62.60 -23.09 -6.67
C GLU A 4 -61.73 -24.16 -7.38
N ASN A 5 -61.00 -23.75 -8.43
CA ASN A 5 -59.66 -24.29 -8.73
C ASN A 5 -58.96 -23.45 -9.82
N GLU A 6 -58.84 -22.15 -9.58
CA GLU A 6 -57.76 -21.36 -10.17
C GLU A 6 -57.11 -20.58 -9.04
N ASP A 7 -56.49 -21.33 -8.11
CA ASP A 7 -55.41 -20.81 -7.29
C ASP A 7 -54.30 -20.38 -8.25
N GLY A 8 -54.43 -19.15 -8.75
CA GLY A 8 -53.44 -18.49 -9.57
C GLY A 8 -52.15 -18.43 -8.78
N ILE A 9 -51.27 -19.39 -9.03
CA ILE A 9 -49.90 -19.37 -8.53
C ILE A 9 -49.35 -18.00 -8.92
N PRO A 10 -49.05 -17.11 -7.96
CA PRO A 10 -48.57 -15.78 -8.29
C PRO A 10 -47.31 -15.95 -9.11
N ALA A 11 -47.24 -15.24 -10.25
CA ALA A 11 -46.05 -15.27 -11.10
C ALA A 11 -44.82 -14.96 -10.23
N PRO A 12 -43.73 -15.75 -10.35
CA PRO A 12 -42.56 -15.55 -9.51
C PRO A 12 -42.05 -14.11 -9.67
N PRO A 13 -41.61 -13.47 -8.58
CA PRO A 13 -41.15 -12.10 -8.62
C PRO A 13 -39.97 -11.97 -9.59
N ASP A 14 -39.99 -10.93 -10.43
CA ASP A 14 -38.88 -10.64 -11.33
C ASP A 14 -37.68 -10.14 -10.54
N LEU A 15 -36.66 -11.01 -10.44
CA LEU A 15 -35.41 -10.71 -9.73
C LEU A 15 -34.41 -9.96 -10.60
N THR A 16 -34.70 -9.68 -11.88
CA THR A 16 -33.75 -9.07 -12.82
C THR A 16 -33.22 -7.74 -12.30
N SER A 17 -34.08 -6.90 -11.73
CA SER A 17 -33.69 -5.62 -11.10
C SER A 17 -32.76 -5.81 -9.90
N LEU A 18 -33.00 -6.85 -9.10
CA LEU A 18 -32.19 -7.23 -7.93
C LEU A 18 -30.81 -7.73 -8.38
N PHE A 19 -30.76 -8.58 -9.40
CA PHE A 19 -29.52 -9.06 -10.01
C PHE A 19 -28.71 -7.95 -10.66
N GLN A 20 -29.36 -7.03 -11.39
CA GLN A 20 -28.67 -5.87 -11.99
C GLN A 20 -28.07 -4.97 -10.92
N LYS A 21 -28.84 -4.68 -9.85
CA LYS A 21 -28.36 -3.88 -8.72
C LYS A 21 -27.18 -4.54 -8.00
N GLN A 22 -27.26 -5.84 -7.72
CA GLN A 22 -26.15 -6.57 -7.10
C GLN A 22 -24.92 -6.63 -7.99
N THR A 23 -25.11 -6.85 -9.31
CA THR A 23 -24.01 -6.85 -10.27
C THR A 23 -23.30 -5.50 -10.32
N GLN A 24 -24.06 -4.40 -10.30
CA GLN A 24 -23.49 -3.06 -10.26
C GLN A 24 -22.72 -2.81 -8.96
N GLN A 25 -23.26 -3.21 -7.81
CA GLN A 25 -22.58 -3.09 -6.51
C GLN A 25 -21.29 -3.92 -6.46
N ILE A 26 -21.27 -5.13 -7.01
CA ILE A 26 -20.06 -5.96 -7.12
C ILE A 26 -19.01 -5.26 -7.99
N ASN A 27 -19.42 -4.72 -9.14
CA ASN A 27 -18.50 -4.00 -10.03
C ASN A 27 -17.89 -2.76 -9.35
N GLU A 28 -18.70 -1.99 -8.63
CA GLU A 28 -18.24 -0.82 -7.86
C GLU A 28 -17.28 -1.23 -6.73
N ALA A 29 -17.58 -2.32 -6.01
CA ALA A 29 -16.68 -2.87 -4.99
C ALA A 29 -15.36 -3.36 -5.59
N CYS A 30 -15.39 -4.05 -6.75
CA CYS A 30 -14.19 -4.48 -7.46
C CYS A 30 -13.33 -3.30 -7.91
N GLN A 31 -13.93 -2.20 -8.37
CA GLN A 31 -13.20 -0.99 -8.75
C GLN A 31 -12.54 -0.34 -7.53
N LYS A 32 -13.28 -0.16 -6.44
CA LYS A 32 -12.72 0.38 -5.18
C LYS A 32 -11.57 -0.50 -4.67
N ALA A 33 -11.73 -1.82 -4.71
CA ALA A 33 -10.70 -2.75 -4.26
C ALA A 33 -9.45 -2.65 -5.14
N SER A 34 -9.62 -2.54 -6.46
CA SER A 34 -8.52 -2.37 -7.40
C SER A 34 -7.74 -1.07 -7.14
N GLN A 35 -8.43 0.02 -6.80
CA GLN A 35 -7.80 1.29 -6.41
C GLN A 35 -7.03 1.16 -5.09
N ALA A 36 -7.59 0.46 -4.10
CA ALA A 36 -6.89 0.22 -2.84
C ALA A 36 -5.63 -0.65 -3.01
N PHE A 37 -5.69 -1.70 -3.83
CA PHE A 37 -4.52 -2.52 -4.16
C PHE A 37 -3.44 -1.75 -4.94
N ALA A 38 -3.83 -0.77 -5.77
CA ALA A 38 -2.88 0.08 -6.47
C ALA A 38 -2.04 0.91 -5.48
N VAL A 39 -2.63 1.36 -4.37
CA VAL A 39 -1.91 2.09 -3.30
C VAL A 39 -0.89 1.18 -2.61
N ILE A 40 -1.24 -0.08 -2.32
CA ILE A 40 -0.30 -1.05 -1.75
C ILE A 40 0.88 -1.28 -2.71
N LYS A 41 0.62 -1.38 -4.01
CA LYS A 41 1.67 -1.52 -5.02
C LYS A 41 2.62 -0.31 -5.03
N THR A 42 2.09 0.90 -4.91
CA THR A 42 2.89 2.13 -4.80
C THR A 42 3.75 2.12 -3.54
N ARG A 43 3.18 1.76 -2.38
CA ARG A 43 3.94 1.61 -1.14
C ARG A 43 5.09 0.61 -1.29
N ASP A 44 4.83 -0.55 -1.87
CA ASP A 44 5.87 -1.58 -2.04
C ASP A 44 7.01 -1.08 -2.95
N SER A 45 6.68 -0.28 -3.97
CA SER A 45 7.68 0.40 -4.81
C SER A 45 8.51 1.43 -4.02
N ASP A 46 7.86 2.23 -3.17
CA ASP A 46 8.53 3.22 -2.32
C ASP A 46 9.47 2.56 -1.31
N VAL A 47 9.03 1.47 -0.66
CA VAL A 47 9.86 0.66 0.25
C VAL A 47 11.04 0.06 -0.50
N ALA A 48 10.83 -0.51 -1.69
CA ALA A 48 11.91 -1.07 -2.50
C ALA A 48 12.96 0.00 -2.87
N SER A 49 12.53 1.22 -3.20
CA SER A 49 13.41 2.36 -3.47
C SER A 49 14.23 2.77 -2.23
N LEU A 50 13.58 2.82 -1.07
CA LEU A 50 14.24 3.11 0.21
C LEU A 50 15.28 2.04 0.55
N THR A 51 14.95 0.75 0.39
CA THR A 51 15.88 -0.37 0.63
C THR A 51 17.11 -0.31 -0.29
N ARG A 52 16.92 0.03 -1.57
CA ARG A 52 18.05 0.22 -2.50
C ARG A 52 18.94 1.39 -2.08
N SER A 53 18.32 2.49 -1.66
CA SER A 53 19.05 3.67 -1.16
C SER A 53 19.87 3.33 0.07
N LEU A 54 19.27 2.65 1.07
CA LEU A 54 19.96 2.15 2.27
C LEU A 54 21.16 1.25 1.91
N ASN A 55 20.97 0.28 1.01
CA ASN A 55 22.06 -0.59 0.57
C ASN A 55 23.20 0.18 -0.10
N SER A 56 22.88 1.19 -0.93
CA SER A 56 23.90 2.03 -1.55
C SER A 56 24.71 2.81 -0.51
N GLU A 57 24.04 3.37 0.51
CA GLU A 57 24.71 4.13 1.57
C GLU A 57 25.56 3.23 2.47
N VAL A 58 25.07 2.03 2.82
CA VAL A 58 25.85 1.01 3.54
C VAL A 58 27.13 0.66 2.78
N ASN A 59 27.04 0.46 1.46
CA ASN A 59 28.22 0.20 0.63
C ASN A 59 29.21 1.38 0.63
N LYS A 60 28.74 2.63 0.61
CA LYS A 60 29.61 3.81 0.73
C LYS A 60 30.33 3.85 2.07
N VAL A 61 29.63 3.56 3.17
CA VAL A 61 30.23 3.48 4.51
C VAL A 61 31.31 2.40 4.57
N PHE A 62 31.04 1.20 4.03
CA PHE A 62 32.04 0.13 3.97
C PHE A 62 33.27 0.53 3.13
N MET A 63 33.08 1.25 2.02
CA MET A 63 34.19 1.76 1.21
C MET A 63 35.03 2.79 1.97
N MET A 64 34.40 3.71 2.71
CA MET A 64 35.11 4.68 3.57
C MET A 64 35.88 3.98 4.68
N ALA A 65 35.26 2.99 5.35
CA ALA A 65 35.90 2.21 6.39
C ALA A 65 37.11 1.41 5.86
N LYS A 66 36.99 0.80 4.68
CA LYS A 66 38.10 0.08 4.03
C LYS A 66 39.26 1.01 3.64
N ALA A 67 38.98 2.27 3.32
CA ALA A 67 39.99 3.27 3.00
C ALA A 67 40.73 3.81 4.24
N ALA A 68 40.11 3.72 5.43
CA ALA A 68 40.68 4.15 6.69
C ALA A 68 41.73 3.15 7.20
N LYS A 69 42.95 3.23 6.64
CA LYS A 69 44.08 2.35 7.00
C LYS A 69 44.84 2.76 8.26
N THR A 70 44.50 3.91 8.85
CA THR A 70 45.14 4.43 10.07
C THR A 70 44.10 4.97 11.06
N PRO A 71 44.40 5.03 12.36
CA PRO A 71 43.48 5.58 13.36
C PRO A 71 43.07 7.03 13.07
N GLN A 72 43.99 7.87 12.55
CA GLN A 72 43.68 9.25 12.18
C GLN A 72 42.69 9.32 10.99
N LEU A 73 42.86 8.46 9.98
CA LEU A 73 41.94 8.38 8.85
C LEU A 73 40.58 7.79 9.26
N ALA A 74 40.56 6.85 10.19
CA ALA A 74 39.33 6.30 10.76
C ALA A 74 38.53 7.40 11.47
N MET A 75 39.19 8.21 12.31
CA MET A 75 38.55 9.36 12.95
C MET A 75 38.02 10.40 11.96
N ALA A 76 38.77 10.67 10.88
CA ALA A 76 38.32 11.59 9.82
C ALA A 76 37.12 11.04 9.02
N SER A 77 36.91 9.71 9.00
CA SER A 77 35.76 9.08 8.33
C SER A 77 34.47 9.10 9.14
N ILE A 78 34.52 9.40 10.45
CA ILE A 78 33.34 9.41 11.32
C ILE A 78 32.31 10.48 10.90
N PRO A 79 32.68 11.77 10.69
CA PRO A 79 31.73 12.78 10.27
C PRO A 79 30.97 12.46 8.96
N PRO A 80 31.61 12.04 7.85
CA PRO A 80 30.89 11.71 6.62
C PRO A 80 30.01 10.46 6.76
N VAL A 81 30.42 9.45 7.52
CA VAL A 81 29.59 8.26 7.80
C VAL A 81 28.33 8.65 8.60
N LEU A 82 28.47 9.49 9.63
CA LEU A 82 27.34 9.98 10.41
C LEU A 82 26.40 10.86 9.58
N ALA A 83 26.93 11.71 8.69
CA ALA A 83 26.12 12.54 7.80
C ALA A 83 25.28 11.68 6.82
N ILE A 84 25.89 10.63 6.26
CA ILE A 84 25.21 9.65 5.39
C ILE A 84 24.10 8.91 6.16
N ALA A 85 24.41 8.43 7.36
CA ALA A 85 23.44 7.73 8.20
C ALA A 85 22.24 8.64 8.51
N ASN A 86 22.49 9.86 8.99
CA ASN A 86 21.43 10.81 9.35
C ASN A 86 20.52 11.17 8.16
N THR A 87 21.10 11.39 6.98
CA THR A 87 20.33 11.69 5.75
C THR A 87 19.40 10.54 5.37
N THR A 88 19.84 9.30 5.59
CA THR A 88 19.07 8.11 5.22
C THR A 88 18.00 7.80 6.26
N PHE A 89 18.35 7.87 7.55
CA PHE A 89 17.38 7.65 8.64
C PHE A 89 16.29 8.70 8.68
N ALA A 90 16.56 9.94 8.26
CA ALA A 90 15.54 10.98 8.15
C ALA A 90 14.40 10.64 7.15
N LYS A 91 14.65 9.76 6.18
CA LYS A 91 13.65 9.36 5.17
C LYS A 91 12.69 8.27 5.66
N VAL A 92 13.08 7.51 6.68
CA VAL A 92 12.29 6.39 7.22
C VAL A 92 10.94 6.86 7.76
N PRO A 93 10.86 7.79 8.74
CA PRO A 93 9.56 8.19 9.31
C PRO A 93 8.64 8.88 8.31
N VAL A 94 9.21 9.59 7.32
CA VAL A 94 8.44 10.25 6.25
C VAL A 94 7.79 9.20 5.32
N THR A 95 8.53 8.15 4.99
CA THR A 95 8.02 7.06 4.14
C THR A 95 6.92 6.27 4.86
N ASP A 96 7.11 5.99 6.15
CA ASP A 96 6.11 5.29 6.97
C ASP A 96 4.83 6.10 7.17
N GLN A 97 4.94 7.40 7.50
CA GLN A 97 3.77 8.27 7.63
C GLN A 97 2.99 8.41 6.32
N LYS A 98 3.70 8.56 5.19
CA LYS A 98 3.08 8.60 3.87
C LYS A 98 2.33 7.29 3.59
N ALA A 99 2.97 6.15 3.80
CA ALA A 99 2.37 4.84 3.57
C ALA A 99 1.11 4.61 4.43
N VAL A 100 1.15 4.96 5.72
CA VAL A 100 0.00 4.86 6.62
C VAL A 100 -1.15 5.75 6.15
N SER A 101 -0.85 7.00 5.80
CA SER A 101 -1.88 7.95 5.35
C SER A 101 -2.52 7.53 4.03
N GLU A 102 -1.73 7.06 3.06
CA GLU A 102 -2.23 6.61 1.76
C GLU A 102 -3.07 5.33 1.90
N ILE A 103 -2.66 4.38 2.74
CA ILE A 103 -3.45 3.18 3.03
C ILE A 103 -4.76 3.55 3.72
N GLN A 104 -4.74 4.42 4.74
CA GLN A 104 -5.98 4.85 5.42
C GLN A 104 -6.96 5.51 4.45
N GLN A 105 -6.47 6.40 3.57
CA GLN A 105 -7.33 7.01 2.54
C GLN A 105 -7.86 6.00 1.53
N ALA A 106 -7.05 5.02 1.13
CA ALA A 106 -7.45 3.98 0.19
C ALA A 106 -8.55 3.06 0.74
N PHE A 107 -8.55 2.82 2.05
CA PHE A 107 -9.51 1.93 2.71
C PHE A 107 -10.71 2.65 3.34
N ALA A 108 -10.68 3.97 3.51
CA ALA A 108 -11.80 4.77 4.03
C ALA A 108 -13.17 4.48 3.36
N PRO A 109 -13.27 4.18 2.04
CA PRO A 109 -14.56 3.84 1.41
C PRO A 109 -15.13 2.46 1.80
N PHE A 110 -14.43 1.68 2.62
CA PHE A 110 -14.84 0.35 3.11
C PHE A 110 -15.13 0.31 4.62
N ASP A 111 -14.95 1.43 5.34
CA ASP A 111 -15.15 1.51 6.80
C ASP A 111 -16.62 1.79 7.23
N ASP A 112 -17.59 1.53 6.34
CA ASP A 112 -19.04 1.56 6.64
C ASP A 112 -19.58 0.14 6.92
#